data_AF-A0A434R526-F1
#
_entry.id   AF-A0A434R526-F1
#
_cell.length_a   1.000
_cell.length_b   1.000
_cell.length_c   1.000
_cell.angle_alpha   90.00
_cell.angle_beta   90.00
_cell.angle_gamma   90.00
#
_symmetry.space_group_name_H-M   'P 1'
#
loop_
_entity.id
_entity.type
_entity.pdbx_description
1 polymer ?
#
loop_
_entity_poly.entity_id
_entity_poly.type
_entity_poly.pdbx_seq_one_letter_code
_entity_poly.pdbx_strand_id
1 'polypeptide(L)'
;MSLFQRSRRPRPLPRERLMMDMRDTVVYAIGDVHGCYDELSTLEQKIELDALQFRGRKIIIMLGDYVDRGPNSRRVVEHLMA
;
A
#
# COMPACT_ATOMS: atom_id res chain seq x y z
N MET A 1 4.63 -12.41 -43.30
CA MET A 1 3.44 -11.89 -42.59
C MET A 1 3.83 -11.63 -41.14
N SER A 2 3.97 -10.37 -40.72
CA SER A 2 4.32 -10.00 -39.34
C SER A 2 3.04 -9.69 -38.57
N LEU A 3 2.62 -10.60 -37.70
CA LEU A 3 1.33 -10.55 -36.98
C LEU A 3 1.40 -9.85 -35.61
N PHE A 4 2.49 -9.13 -35.29
CA PHE A 4 2.61 -8.44 -34.01
C PHE A 4 2.92 -6.96 -34.19
N GLN A 5 1.94 -6.22 -34.71
CA GLN A 5 1.93 -4.77 -34.58
C GLN A 5 1.56 -4.45 -33.13
N ARG A 6 2.57 -4.17 -32.30
CA ARG A 6 2.36 -3.64 -30.93
C ARG A 6 1.48 -2.40 -31.06
N SER A 7 0.22 -2.51 -30.65
CA SER A 7 -0.64 -1.34 -30.56
C SER A 7 0.01 -0.37 -29.57
N ARG A 8 0.25 0.86 -30.02
CA ARG A 8 0.75 1.92 -29.15
C ARG A 8 -0.39 2.25 -28.18
N ARG A 9 -0.43 1.58 -27.02
CA ARG A 9 -1.36 1.96 -25.95
C ARG A 9 -1.12 3.44 -25.65
N PRO A 10 -2.16 4.28 -25.64
CA PRO A 10 -1.99 5.68 -25.27
C PRO A 10 -1.35 5.75 -23.89
N ARG A 11 -0.39 6.67 -23.73
CA ARG A 11 0.24 6.90 -22.43
C ARG A 11 -0.88 7.27 -21.46
N PRO A 12 -1.06 6.54 -20.34
CA PRO A 12 -2.09 6.89 -19.37
C PRO A 12 -1.86 8.34 -18.94
N LEU A 13 -2.96 9.07 -18.76
CA LEU A 13 -2.89 10.42 -18.21
C LEU A 13 -2.07 10.39 -16.91
N PRO A 14 -1.26 11.42 -16.65
CA PRO A 14 -0.53 11.49 -15.38
C PRO A 14 -1.52 11.30 -14.24
N ARG A 15 -1.25 10.34 -13.35
CA ARG A 15 -2.06 10.20 -12.14
C ARG A 15 -1.97 11.51 -11.37
N GLU A 16 -3.10 12.02 -10.93
CA GLU A 16 -3.14 13.22 -10.11
C GLU A 16 -2.27 13.00 -8.86
N ARG A 17 -1.37 13.95 -8.60
CA ARG A 17 -0.57 13.92 -7.37
C ARG A 17 -1.46 14.36 -6.23
N LEU A 18 -1.77 13.44 -5.34
CA LEU A 18 -2.45 13.77 -4.10
C LEU A 18 -1.55 14.69 -3.26
N MET A 19 -2.08 15.85 -2.89
CA MET A 19 -1.50 16.72 -1.89
C MET A 19 -2.24 16.53 -0.58
N MET A 20 -1.50 16.36 0.51
CA MET A 20 -2.08 16.27 1.85
C MET A 20 -1.31 17.20 2.79
N ASP A 21 -2.04 17.86 3.69
CA ASP A 21 -1.45 18.61 4.80
C ASP A 21 -0.88 17.61 5.83
N MET A 22 0.42 17.71 6.10
CA MET A 22 1.16 16.82 7.00
C MET A 22 1.42 17.43 8.37
N ARG A 23 0.85 18.61 8.67
CA ARG A 23 0.98 19.20 10.02
C ARG A 23 0.44 18.24 11.07
N ASP A 24 1.18 18.14 12.18
CA ASP A 24 0.86 17.27 13.32
C ASP A 24 0.49 15.83 12.91
N THR A 25 1.17 15.29 11.90
CA THR A 25 0.90 13.95 11.36
C THR A 25 2.13 13.05 11.47
N VAL A 26 1.94 11.85 12.02
CA VAL A 26 2.90 10.76 11.96
C VAL A 26 2.55 9.85 10.78
N VAL A 27 3.56 9.52 9.97
CA VAL A 27 3.40 8.74 8.75
C VAL A 27 4.19 7.44 8.88
N TYR A 28 3.50 6.32 8.70
CA TYR A 28 4.10 5.00 8.57
C TYR A 28 3.98 4.55 7.11
N ALA A 29 5.10 4.29 6.45
CA ALA A 29 5.11 3.76 5.09
C ALA A 29 5.37 2.25 5.13
N ILE A 30 4.42 1.45 4.65
CA ILE A 30 4.55 -0.01 4.59
C ILE A 30 4.87 -0.41 3.16
N GLY A 31 5.99 -1.12 3.00
CA GLY A 31 6.46 -1.66 1.72
C GLY A 31 5.66 -2.88 1.26
N ASP A 32 6.32 -3.69 0.44
CA ASP A 32 5.71 -4.84 -0.23
C ASP A 32 5.23 -5.90 0.78
N VAL A 33 3.94 -6.23 0.73
CA VAL A 33 3.34 -7.22 1.64
C VAL A 33 3.37 -8.62 1.04
N HIS A 34 3.20 -8.74 -0.28
CA HIS A 34 3.28 -10.00 -1.00
C HIS A 34 2.46 -11.14 -0.37
N GLY A 35 1.20 -10.90 0.00
CA GLY A 35 0.34 -11.93 0.58
C GLY A 35 0.73 -12.40 2.00
N CYS A 36 1.70 -11.76 2.65
CA CYS A 36 2.13 -12.04 4.02
C CYS A 36 1.21 -11.36 5.05
N TYR A 37 -0.03 -11.85 5.13
CA TYR A 37 -1.07 -11.26 5.99
C TYR A 37 -0.68 -11.26 7.48
N ASP A 38 -0.12 -12.36 8.00
CA ASP A 38 0.14 -12.48 9.43
C ASP A 38 1.25 -11.49 9.87
N GLU A 39 2.24 -11.27 9.01
CA GLU A 39 3.28 -10.27 9.18
C GLU A 39 2.72 -8.84 9.10
N LEU A 40 1.83 -8.56 8.14
CA LEU A 40 1.16 -7.27 8.03
C LEU A 40 0.36 -6.97 9.30
N SER A 41 -0.47 -7.92 9.75
CA SER A 41 -1.27 -7.77 10.97
C SER A 41 -0.40 -7.55 12.21
N THR A 42 0.72 -8.27 12.31
CA THR A 42 1.68 -8.09 13.40
C THR A 42 2.37 -6.72 13.34
N LEU A 43 2.70 -6.24 12.14
CA LEU A 43 3.31 -4.93 11.94
C LEU A 43 2.33 -3.80 12.30
N GLU A 44 1.08 -3.90 11.90
CA GLU A 44 0.03 -2.93 12.23
C GLU A 44 -0.14 -2.80 13.75
N GLN A 45 -0.15 -3.91 14.50
CA GLN A 45 -0.20 -3.88 15.97
C GLN A 45 1.01 -3.15 16.57
N LYS A 46 2.21 -3.36 16.02
CA LYS A 46 3.42 -2.65 16.46
C LYS A 46 3.34 -1.16 16.16
N ILE A 47 2.83 -0.79 14.98
CA ILE A 47 2.61 0.61 14.59
C ILE A 47 1.58 1.26 15.52
N GLU A 48 0.50 0.56 15.85
CA GLU A 48 -0.52 1.08 16.76
C GLU A 48 0.06 1.39 18.15
N LEU A 49 0.87 0.47 18.70
CA LEU A 49 1.55 0.70 19.97
C LEU A 49 2.57 1.85 19.90
N ASP A 50 3.34 1.92 18.83
CA ASP A 50 4.32 3.00 18.62
C ASP A 50 3.63 4.37 18.50
N ALA A 51 2.53 4.42 17.76
CA ALA A 51 1.71 5.62 17.51
C ALA A 51 1.14 6.25 18.78
N LEU A 52 0.96 5.49 19.87
CA LEU A 52 0.49 6.01 21.16
C LEU A 52 1.45 7.03 21.78
N GLN A 53 2.74 6.97 21.41
CA GLN A 53 3.76 7.91 21.89
C GLN A 53 3.61 9.30 21.27
N PHE A 54 2.89 9.42 20.15
CA PHE A 54 2.78 10.65 19.38
C PHE A 54 1.39 11.27 19.43
N ARG A 55 1.35 12.59 19.54
CA ARG A 55 0.11 13.38 19.40
C ARG A 55 -0.20 13.64 17.92
N GLY A 56 -1.44 14.04 17.65
CA GLY A 56 -1.88 14.37 16.30
C GLY A 56 -2.38 13.17 15.49
N ARG A 57 -2.49 13.39 14.17
CA ARG A 57 -3.02 12.42 13.20
C ARG A 57 -1.97 11.33 12.93
N LYS A 58 -2.42 10.10 12.71
CA LYS A 58 -1.57 9.00 12.26
C LYS A 58 -2.11 8.46 10.96
N ILE A 59 -1.21 8.21 10.01
CA ILE A 59 -1.56 7.63 8.73
C ILE A 59 -0.61 6.49 8.39
N ILE A 60 -1.17 5.42 7.84
CA ILE A 60 -0.42 4.36 7.17
C ILE A 60 -0.54 4.60 5.66
N ILE A 61 0.58 4.58 4.96
CA ILE A 61 0.66 4.64 3.51
C ILE A 61 1.22 3.32 3.01
N MET A 62 0.39 2.56 2.31
CA MET A 62 0.78 1.33 1.63
C MET A 62 1.48 1.68 0.31
N LEU A 63 2.68 1.14 0.08
CA LEU A 63 3.52 1.52 -1.08
C LEU A 63 3.24 0.67 -2.33
N GLY A 64 2.72 -0.53 -2.18
CA GLY A 64 2.36 -1.41 -3.30
C GLY A 64 2.55 -2.89 -2.99
N ASP A 65 2.52 -3.72 -4.03
CA ASP A 65 2.86 -5.14 -4.01
C ASP A 65 2.22 -5.93 -2.86
N TYR A 66 0.89 -5.84 -2.77
CA TYR A 66 0.11 -6.51 -1.73
C TYR A 66 -0.05 -8.01 -1.94
N VAL A 67 0.09 -8.47 -3.20
CA VAL A 67 -0.20 -9.82 -3.64
C VAL A 67 1.05 -10.50 -4.20
N ASP A 68 0.90 -11.77 -4.58
CA ASP A 68 1.94 -12.66 -5.11
C ASP A 68 2.98 -13.08 -4.05
N ARG A 69 3.66 -14.22 -4.30
CA ARG A 69 4.72 -14.86 -3.47
C ARG A 69 4.29 -15.44 -2.14
N GLY A 70 3.52 -14.71 -1.33
CA GLY A 70 3.09 -15.18 -0.01
C GLY A 70 1.75 -15.92 -0.01
N PRO A 71 1.43 -16.59 1.11
CA PRO A 71 0.39 -17.60 1.18
C PRO A 71 -1.04 -17.04 1.16
N ASN A 72 -1.24 -15.77 1.53
CA ASN A 72 -2.56 -15.24 1.91
C ASN A 72 -2.96 -13.96 1.14
N SER A 73 -2.64 -13.87 -0.16
CA SER A 73 -2.96 -12.69 -1.01
C SER A 73 -4.42 -12.23 -0.92
N ARG A 74 -5.39 -13.18 -0.92
CA ARG A 74 -6.82 -12.86 -0.78
C ARG A 74 -7.11 -12.16 0.55
N ARG A 75 -6.57 -12.68 1.64
CA ARG A 75 -6.79 -12.15 2.99
C ARG A 75 -6.19 -10.75 3.15
N VAL A 76 -5.03 -10.50 2.54
CA VAL A 76 -4.42 -9.15 2.48
C VAL A 76 -5.36 -8.16 1.78
N VAL A 77 -5.88 -8.51 0.61
CA VAL A 77 -6.79 -7.61 -0.15
C VAL A 77 -8.11 -7.39 0.60
N GLU A 78 -8.71 -8.45 1.15
CA GLU A 78 -9.93 -8.34 1.96
C GLU A 78 -9.71 -7.42 3.18
N HIS A 79 -8.56 -7.53 3.85
CA HIS A 79 -8.19 -6.67 4.97
C HIS A 79 -7.99 -5.20 4.58
N LEU A 80 -7.31 -4.94 3.46
CA LEU A 80 -7.05 -3.56 2.98
C LEU A 80 -8.29 -2.86 2.39
N MET A 81 -9.35 -3.61 2.08
CA MET A 81 -10.60 -3.08 1.53
C MET A 81 -11.70 -2.89 2.59
N ALA A 82 -11.53 -3.41 3.80
CA ALA A 82 -12.47 -3.30 4.91
C ALA A 82 -12.46 -1.89 5.52
#